data_AF-M0DR28-F1
#
_entry.id   AF-M0DR28-F1
#
_cell.length_a   1.000
_cell.length_b   1.000
_cell.length_c   1.000
_cell.angle_alpha   90.00
_cell.angle_beta   90.00
_cell.angle_gamma   90.00
#
_symmetry.space_group_name_H-M   'P 1'
#
loop_
_entity.id
_entity.type
_entity.pdbx_description
1 polymer ?
#
loop_
_entity_poly.entity_id
_entity_poly.type
_entity_poly.pdbx_seq_one_letter_code
_entity_poly.pdbx_strand_id
1 'polypeptide(L)'
;MAEKTTVAFRVDESVKDEWEKAAENPEYNSLSHLIRLAVQREITDTESAPRTAQADTNTEDNAEILESLSRLEKATEEIQEEVEAVAREEEAERNYGLEQVLLELLPTTPGDYAPGGRDYPDPQEVGQTPRDIAGRIGADTSDVEEVLENLEGRVGQVRQSVGYYWRVES
;
A
#
# COMPACT_ATOMS: atom_id res chain seq x y z
N MET A 1 24.38 -0.94 5.56
CA MET A 1 23.28 -1.34 4.68
C MET A 1 23.86 -2.31 3.67
N ALA A 2 23.40 -3.57 3.64
CA ALA A 2 23.86 -4.50 2.61
C ALA A 2 23.21 -4.11 1.28
N GLU A 3 24.00 -3.87 0.25
CA GLU A 3 23.51 -3.53 -1.09
C GLU A 3 22.70 -4.72 -1.65
N LYS A 4 21.39 -4.53 -1.83
CA LYS A 4 20.52 -5.54 -2.44
C LYS A 4 20.71 -5.49 -3.96
N THR A 5 21.18 -6.57 -4.56
CA THR A 5 21.35 -6.70 -6.01
C THR A 5 20.27 -7.60 -6.59
N THR A 6 19.55 -7.11 -7.60
CA THR A 6 18.54 -7.91 -8.32
C THR A 6 19.20 -8.73 -9.42
N VAL A 7 19.01 -10.05 -9.38
CA VAL A 7 19.47 -10.97 -10.43
C VAL A 7 18.26 -11.51 -11.16
N ALA A 8 18.14 -11.19 -12.46
CA ALA A 8 17.09 -11.69 -13.33
C ALA A 8 17.67 -12.74 -14.30
N PHE A 9 17.04 -13.91 -14.37
CA PHE A 9 17.38 -14.96 -15.34
C PHE A 9 16.12 -15.50 -15.98
N ARG A 10 16.27 -16.05 -17.19
CA ARG A 10 15.16 -16.64 -17.95
C ARG A 10 15.18 -18.15 -17.78
N VAL A 11 14.02 -18.72 -17.54
CA VAL A 11 13.79 -20.17 -17.47
C VAL A 11 12.65 -20.53 -18.40
N ASP A 12 12.66 -21.76 -18.89
CA ASP A 12 11.54 -22.31 -19.63
C ASP A 12 10.31 -22.43 -18.71
N GLU A 13 9.12 -22.24 -19.29
CA GLU A 13 7.85 -22.23 -18.56
C GLU A 13 7.61 -23.56 -17.81
N SER A 14 7.97 -24.69 -18.41
CA SER A 14 7.86 -26.01 -17.77
C SER A 14 8.72 -26.15 -16.51
N VAL A 15 9.88 -25.48 -16.48
CA VAL A 15 10.80 -25.49 -15.33
C VAL A 15 10.28 -24.56 -14.24
N LYS A 16 9.69 -23.41 -14.63
CA LYS A 16 9.02 -22.49 -13.71
C LYS A 16 7.90 -23.21 -12.95
N ASP A 17 7.05 -23.94 -13.65
CA ASP A 17 5.92 -24.67 -13.06
C ASP A 17 6.40 -25.77 -12.09
N GLU A 18 7.50 -26.45 -12.41
CA GLU A 18 8.10 -27.45 -11.53
C GLU A 18 8.63 -26.81 -10.24
N TRP A 19 9.27 -25.66 -10.35
CA TRP A 19 9.79 -24.96 -9.17
C TRP A 19 8.69 -24.33 -8.33
N GLU A 20 7.62 -23.81 -8.93
CA GLU A 20 6.46 -23.30 -8.21
C GLU A 20 5.79 -24.42 -7.40
N LYS A 21 5.61 -25.61 -8.00
CA LYS A 21 5.11 -26.79 -7.27
C LYS A 21 6.03 -27.24 -6.13
N ALA A 22 7.34 -27.17 -6.33
CA ALA A 22 8.31 -27.50 -5.28
C ALA A 22 8.26 -26.48 -4.12
N ALA A 23 7.96 -25.21 -4.42
CA ALA A 23 7.83 -24.14 -3.44
C ALA A 23 6.50 -24.15 -2.67
N GLU A 24 5.50 -24.94 -3.07
CA GLU A 24 4.25 -25.15 -2.31
C GLU A 24 4.42 -26.03 -1.06
N ASN A 25 5.60 -26.64 -0.87
CA ASN A 25 5.90 -27.42 0.32
C ASN A 25 6.08 -26.50 1.55
N PRO A 26 5.50 -26.83 2.73
CA PRO A 26 5.62 -26.02 3.96
C PRO A 26 7.05 -25.72 4.44
N GLU A 27 8.06 -26.38 3.89
CA GLU A 27 9.47 -26.08 4.14
C GLU A 27 9.96 -24.79 3.45
N TYR A 28 9.20 -24.24 2.49
CA TYR A 28 9.57 -23.06 1.71
C TYR A 28 8.45 -22.01 1.74
N ASN A 29 8.81 -20.75 2.02
CA ASN A 29 7.86 -19.63 2.04
C ASN A 29 7.57 -19.07 0.63
N SER A 30 8.48 -19.26 -0.32
CA SER A 30 8.34 -18.78 -1.70
C SER A 30 9.36 -19.43 -2.64
N LEU A 31 9.12 -19.31 -3.95
CA LEU A 31 10.08 -19.70 -4.98
C LEU A 31 11.45 -19.01 -4.81
N SER A 32 11.44 -17.73 -4.43
CA SER A 32 12.68 -16.99 -4.15
C SER A 32 13.43 -17.58 -2.95
N HIS A 33 12.71 -18.03 -1.93
CA HIS A 33 13.29 -18.72 -0.78
C HIS A 33 13.94 -20.05 -1.21
N LEU A 34 13.24 -20.84 -2.03
CA LEU A 34 13.76 -22.09 -2.59
C LEU A 34 15.05 -21.88 -3.41
N ILE A 35 15.06 -20.88 -4.30
CA ILE A 35 16.23 -20.58 -5.15
C ILE A 35 17.42 -20.15 -4.30
N ARG A 36 17.23 -19.26 -3.32
CA ARG A 36 18.32 -18.84 -2.42
C ARG A 36 18.88 -20.03 -1.65
N LEU A 37 18.03 -20.90 -1.12
CA LEU A 37 18.45 -22.08 -0.38
C LEU A 37 19.23 -23.06 -1.25
N ALA A 38 18.75 -23.34 -2.46
CA ALA A 38 19.42 -24.23 -3.41
C ALA A 38 20.80 -23.71 -3.82
N VAL A 39 20.91 -22.41 -4.12
CA VAL A 39 22.19 -21.77 -4.46
C VAL A 39 23.14 -21.78 -3.28
N GLN A 40 22.65 -21.49 -2.08
CA GLN A 40 23.50 -21.49 -0.88
C GLN A 40 23.99 -22.89 -0.51
N ARG A 41 23.13 -23.91 -0.67
CA ARG A 41 23.51 -25.30 -0.51
C ARG A 41 24.58 -25.72 -1.52
N GLU A 42 24.42 -25.37 -2.80
CA GLU A 42 25.39 -25.68 -3.85
C GLU A 42 26.74 -25.01 -3.58
N ILE A 43 26.76 -23.74 -3.15
CA ILE A 43 28.01 -23.04 -2.77
C ILE A 43 28.69 -23.74 -1.58
N THR A 44 27.92 -24.13 -0.58
CA THR A 44 28.45 -24.80 0.63
C THR A 44 28.98 -26.21 0.33
N ASP A 45 28.26 -26.97 -0.51
CA ASP A 45 28.65 -28.31 -0.97
C ASP A 45 29.87 -28.26 -1.90
N THR A 46 30.04 -27.18 -2.68
CA THR A 46 31.22 -26.99 -3.54
C THR A 46 32.45 -26.46 -2.79
N GLU A 47 32.28 -25.67 -1.72
CA GLU A 47 33.39 -25.29 -0.83
C GLU A 47 33.84 -26.43 0.11
N SER A 48 32.99 -27.45 0.34
CA SER A 48 33.21 -28.51 1.35
C SER A 48 33.73 -29.86 0.81
N ALA A 49 34.51 -29.88 -0.28
CA ALA A 49 35.27 -31.09 -0.63
C ALA A 49 36.77 -30.93 -0.28
N PRO A 50 37.28 -31.73 0.67
CA PRO A 50 37.58 -33.11 0.32
C PRO A 50 36.84 -34.15 1.18
N ARG A 51 36.46 -35.25 0.51
CA ARG A 51 35.93 -36.48 1.10
C ARG A 51 36.86 -37.01 2.20
N THR A 52 36.46 -36.89 3.45
CA THR A 52 36.72 -37.90 4.50
C THR A 52 35.63 -37.84 5.55
N ALA A 53 35.14 -39.01 5.93
CA ALA A 53 34.13 -39.22 6.94
C ALA A 53 34.46 -38.52 8.27
N GLN A 54 33.60 -37.59 8.70
CA GLN A 54 33.43 -37.31 10.12
C GLN A 54 32.03 -36.74 10.36
N ALA A 55 31.26 -37.49 11.14
CA ALA A 55 29.95 -37.11 11.64
C ALA A 55 30.05 -36.05 12.75
N ASP A 56 28.97 -35.27 12.87
CA ASP A 56 28.39 -34.77 14.13
C ASP A 56 28.89 -33.50 14.85
N THR A 57 29.34 -32.42 14.17
CA THR A 57 29.52 -31.13 14.89
C THR A 57 29.06 -29.83 14.21
N ASN A 58 28.55 -29.81 12.98
CA ASN A 58 28.20 -28.54 12.29
C ASN A 58 26.70 -28.32 12.04
N THR A 59 25.81 -29.16 12.58
CA THR A 59 24.37 -29.02 12.38
C THR A 59 23.73 -28.00 13.32
N GLU A 60 24.27 -27.81 14.54
CA GLU A 60 23.72 -26.86 15.53
C GLU A 60 23.99 -25.39 15.14
N ASP A 61 25.21 -25.06 14.72
CA ASP A 61 25.55 -23.69 14.28
C ASP A 61 24.73 -23.25 13.05
N ASN A 62 24.43 -24.18 12.14
CA ASN A 62 23.60 -23.89 10.97
C ASN A 62 22.12 -23.72 11.34
N ALA A 63 21.62 -24.44 12.36
CA ALA A 63 20.26 -24.27 12.86
C ALA A 63 20.08 -22.90 13.55
N GLU A 64 21.08 -22.43 14.30
CA GLU A 64 21.06 -21.12 14.94
C GLU A 64 21.11 -19.96 13.92
N ILE A 65 21.87 -20.12 12.84
CA ILE A 65 21.90 -19.16 11.72
C ILE A 65 20.54 -19.12 10.98
N LEU A 66 19.92 -20.27 10.75
CA LEU A 66 18.60 -20.32 10.12
C LEU A 66 17.50 -19.74 11.02
N GLU A 67 17.56 -19.99 12.33
CA GLU A 67 16.62 -19.41 13.28
C GLU A 67 16.78 -17.89 13.37
N SER A 68 18.02 -17.39 13.39
CA SER A 68 18.29 -15.95 13.39
C SER A 68 17.86 -15.28 12.09
N LEU A 69 18.01 -15.94 10.93
CA LEU A 69 17.48 -15.46 9.65
C LEU A 69 15.94 -15.43 9.63
N SER A 70 15.28 -16.46 10.13
CA SER A 70 13.82 -16.51 10.23
C SER A 70 13.27 -15.42 11.17
N ARG A 71 13.94 -15.17 12.30
CA ARG A 71 13.59 -14.05 13.20
C ARG A 71 13.78 -12.69 12.53
N LEU A 72 14.82 -12.53 11.71
CA LEU A 72 15.06 -11.31 10.95
C LEU A 72 14.00 -11.09 9.86
N GLU A 73 13.61 -12.14 9.14
CA GLU A 73 12.54 -12.09 8.14
C GLU A 73 11.23 -11.64 8.78
N LYS A 74 10.84 -12.25 9.90
CA LYS A 74 9.65 -11.88 10.64
C LYS A 74 9.70 -10.44 11.16
N ALA A 75 10.83 -10.00 11.72
CA ALA A 75 10.98 -8.62 12.16
C ALA A 75 10.87 -7.62 10.98
N THR A 76 11.36 -7.99 9.80
CA THR A 76 11.22 -7.13 8.60
C THR A 76 9.80 -7.11 8.03
N GLU A 77 9.02 -8.19 8.18
CA GLU A 77 7.59 -8.20 7.85
C GLU A 77 6.81 -7.32 8.82
N GLU A 78 7.05 -7.46 10.13
CA GLU A 78 6.43 -6.62 11.16
C GLU A 78 6.73 -5.12 10.95
N ILE A 79 7.98 -4.77 10.59
CA ILE A 79 8.34 -3.38 10.27
C ILE A 79 7.63 -2.89 9.00
N GLN A 80 7.47 -3.74 7.98
CA GLN A 80 6.73 -3.35 6.76
C GLN A 80 5.26 -3.09 7.07
N GLU A 81 4.62 -3.97 7.83
CA GLU A 81 3.24 -3.78 8.27
C GLU A 81 3.07 -2.52 9.13
N GLU A 82 4.02 -2.23 10.02
CA GLU A 82 4.01 -1.03 10.86
C GLU A 82 4.19 0.24 10.02
N VAL A 83 5.11 0.24 9.05
CA VAL A 83 5.30 1.37 8.12
C VAL A 83 4.06 1.60 7.26
N GLU A 84 3.42 0.55 6.75
CA GLU A 84 2.16 0.65 6.01
C GLU A 84 1.00 1.13 6.89
N ALA A 85 0.97 0.76 8.17
CA ALA A 85 -0.01 1.26 9.13
C ALA A 85 0.19 2.75 9.39
N VAL A 86 1.43 3.19 9.63
CA VAL A 86 1.77 4.61 9.84
C VAL A 86 1.48 5.44 8.59
N ALA A 87 1.84 4.95 7.40
CA ALA A 87 1.54 5.65 6.15
C ALA A 87 0.02 5.86 5.95
N ARG A 88 -0.78 4.83 6.26
CA ARG A 88 -2.25 4.92 6.22
C ARG A 88 -2.80 5.88 7.28
N GLU A 89 -2.19 5.91 8.47
CA GLU A 89 -2.58 6.83 9.54
C GLU A 89 -2.28 8.29 9.17
N GLU A 90 -1.10 8.58 8.64
CA GLU A 90 -0.72 9.93 8.16
C GLU A 90 -1.59 10.38 6.99
N GLU A 91 -1.95 9.48 6.08
CA GLU A 91 -2.89 9.78 5.00
C GLU A 91 -4.30 10.03 5.53
N ALA A 92 -4.78 9.22 6.47
CA ALA A 92 -6.07 9.42 7.10
C ALA A 92 -6.15 10.74 7.90
N GLU A 93 -5.09 11.11 8.62
CA GLU A 93 -5.04 12.36 9.39
C GLU A 93 -5.01 13.59 8.46
N ARG A 94 -4.23 13.53 7.38
CA ARG A 94 -4.22 14.59 6.35
C ARG A 94 -5.59 14.74 5.69
N ASN A 95 -6.23 13.62 5.31
CA ASN A 95 -7.55 13.64 4.71
C ASN A 95 -8.60 14.18 5.68
N TYR A 96 -8.56 13.79 6.96
CA TYR A 96 -9.47 14.32 7.98
C TYR A 96 -9.31 15.84 8.18
N GLY A 97 -8.06 16.33 8.20
CA GLY A 97 -7.79 17.76 8.26
C GLY A 97 -8.34 18.51 7.04
N LEU A 98 -8.14 17.95 5.84
CA LEU A 98 -8.66 18.52 4.60
C LEU A 98 -10.19 18.49 4.56
N GLU A 99 -10.83 17.39 4.98
CA GLU A 99 -12.29 17.27 5.09
C GLU A 99 -12.91 18.39 5.92
N GLN A 100 -12.36 18.65 7.13
CA GLN A 100 -12.85 19.73 8.00
C GLN A 100 -12.74 21.10 7.33
N VAL A 101 -11.58 21.39 6.73
CA VAL A 101 -11.34 22.66 6.03
C VAL A 101 -12.29 22.83 4.85
N LEU A 102 -12.53 21.77 4.07
CA LEU A 102 -13.47 21.80 2.94
C LEU A 102 -14.90 22.04 3.41
N LEU A 103 -15.35 21.39 4.50
CA LEU A 103 -16.70 21.59 5.06
C LEU A 103 -16.93 23.01 5.60
N GLU A 104 -15.87 23.70 6.03
CA GLU A 104 -15.93 25.12 6.43
C GLU A 104 -15.95 26.08 5.24
N LEU A 105 -15.23 25.73 4.17
CA LEU A 105 -15.12 26.57 2.97
C LEU A 105 -16.28 26.42 2.00
N LEU A 106 -16.93 25.25 1.99
CA LEU A 106 -18.01 24.98 1.08
C LEU A 106 -19.25 25.84 1.43
N PRO A 107 -19.87 26.46 0.43
CA PRO A 107 -21.12 27.18 0.61
C PRO A 107 -22.22 26.21 1.07
N THR A 108 -23.10 26.67 1.94
CA THR A 108 -24.21 25.85 2.47
C THR A 108 -25.49 26.17 1.73
N THR A 109 -26.21 25.14 1.30
CA THR A 109 -27.54 25.25 0.70
C THR A 109 -28.58 24.55 1.58
N PRO A 110 -29.85 24.98 1.52
CA PRO A 110 -30.97 24.27 2.14
C PRO A 110 -30.98 22.78 1.77
N GLY A 111 -31.45 21.92 2.69
CA GLY A 111 -31.47 20.47 2.51
C GLY A 111 -32.28 19.97 1.30
N ASP A 112 -33.29 20.75 0.92
CA ASP A 112 -34.20 20.55 -0.21
C ASP A 112 -33.69 21.16 -1.52
N TYR A 113 -32.50 21.80 -1.52
CA TYR A 113 -31.88 22.34 -2.74
C TYR A 113 -31.74 21.24 -3.80
N ALA A 114 -32.43 21.46 -4.91
CA ALA A 114 -32.42 20.60 -6.08
C ALA A 114 -31.94 21.40 -7.29
N PRO A 115 -30.73 21.11 -7.81
CA PRO A 115 -30.19 21.84 -8.96
C PRO A 115 -31.10 21.64 -10.19
N GLY A 116 -31.39 22.73 -10.91
CA GLY A 116 -32.30 22.73 -12.06
C GLY A 116 -33.80 22.85 -11.73
N GLY A 117 -34.16 23.05 -10.46
CA GLY A 117 -35.51 23.43 -10.05
C GLY A 117 -35.85 24.88 -10.43
N ARG A 118 -37.14 25.20 -10.65
CA ARG A 118 -37.56 26.58 -10.99
C ARG A 118 -37.27 27.60 -9.89
N ASP A 119 -37.22 27.14 -8.65
CA ASP A 119 -37.09 27.98 -7.46
C ASP A 119 -35.66 28.00 -6.90
N TYR A 120 -34.72 27.28 -7.51
CA TYR A 120 -33.34 27.17 -7.04
C TYR A 120 -32.34 27.72 -8.05
N PRO A 121 -31.34 28.51 -7.61
CA PRO A 121 -30.28 29.03 -8.47
C PRO A 121 -29.43 27.89 -9.06
N ASP A 122 -28.75 28.17 -10.17
CA ASP A 122 -27.90 27.18 -10.82
C ASP A 122 -26.71 26.77 -9.94
N PRO A 123 -26.19 25.53 -10.06
CA PRO A 123 -25.04 25.04 -9.30
C PRO A 123 -23.81 25.96 -9.34
N GLN A 124 -23.62 26.68 -10.44
CA GLN A 124 -22.48 27.59 -10.63
C GLN A 124 -22.56 28.84 -9.75
N GLU A 125 -23.76 29.22 -9.32
CA GLU A 125 -24.00 30.41 -8.50
C GLU A 125 -23.86 30.10 -7.00
N VAL A 126 -24.10 28.85 -6.61
CA VAL A 126 -24.13 28.43 -5.21
C VAL A 126 -23.00 27.50 -4.81
N GLY A 127 -22.37 26.80 -5.75
CA GLY A 127 -21.30 25.84 -5.48
C GLY A 127 -19.91 26.39 -5.79
N GLN A 128 -18.89 25.60 -5.44
CA GLN A 128 -17.49 25.87 -5.81
C GLN A 128 -16.88 24.66 -6.52
N THR A 129 -15.91 24.92 -7.40
CA THR A 129 -15.16 23.85 -8.07
C THR A 129 -13.97 23.40 -7.21
N PRO A 130 -13.52 22.13 -7.32
CA PRO A 130 -12.33 21.65 -6.61
C PRO A 130 -11.10 22.53 -6.88
N ARG A 131 -10.94 23.00 -8.12
CA ARG A 131 -9.83 23.87 -8.53
C ARG A 131 -9.84 25.22 -7.82
N ASP A 132 -11.01 25.83 -7.66
CA ASP A 132 -11.12 27.13 -6.98
C ASP A 132 -10.82 26.99 -5.49
N ILE A 133 -11.29 25.91 -4.87
CA ILE A 133 -11.04 25.62 -3.46
C ILE A 133 -9.56 25.31 -3.22
N ALA A 134 -8.98 24.44 -4.04
CA ALA A 134 -7.56 24.08 -4.02
C ALA A 134 -6.66 25.32 -4.13
N GLY A 135 -6.96 26.22 -5.09
CA GLY A 135 -6.24 27.48 -5.25
C GLY A 135 -6.34 28.43 -4.05
N ARG A 136 -7.41 28.32 -3.26
CA ARG A 136 -7.65 29.14 -2.05
C ARG A 136 -6.86 28.65 -0.84
N ILE A 137 -6.75 27.34 -0.68
CA ILE A 137 -6.07 26.71 0.47
C ILE A 137 -4.62 26.30 0.18
N GLY A 138 -4.20 26.41 -1.08
CA GLY A 138 -2.86 26.00 -1.51
C GLY A 138 -2.66 24.48 -1.52
N ALA A 139 -3.75 23.72 -1.73
CA ALA A 139 -3.71 22.27 -1.86
C ALA A 139 -3.72 21.84 -3.34
N ASP A 140 -3.44 20.57 -3.58
CA ASP A 140 -3.57 19.97 -4.90
C ASP A 140 -5.04 19.77 -5.27
N THR A 141 -5.38 20.03 -6.54
CA THR A 141 -6.77 19.92 -7.01
C THR A 141 -7.28 18.48 -6.95
N SER A 142 -6.39 17.51 -7.22
CA SER A 142 -6.73 16.08 -7.16
C SER A 142 -7.06 15.63 -5.74
N ASP A 143 -6.28 16.04 -4.75
CA ASP A 143 -6.53 15.72 -3.33
C ASP A 143 -7.87 16.31 -2.87
N VAL A 144 -8.18 17.55 -3.28
CA VAL A 144 -9.46 18.18 -2.96
C VAL A 144 -10.63 17.47 -3.63
N GLU A 145 -10.49 17.08 -4.91
CA GLU A 145 -11.52 16.34 -5.63
C GLU A 145 -11.82 14.99 -4.98
N GLU A 146 -10.78 14.21 -4.65
CA GLU A 146 -10.91 12.92 -3.99
C GLU A 146 -11.64 13.03 -2.64
N VAL A 147 -11.26 14.01 -1.82
CA VAL A 147 -11.90 14.23 -0.53
C VAL A 147 -13.36 14.70 -0.68
N LEU A 148 -13.66 15.54 -1.66
CA LEU A 148 -15.04 15.99 -1.93
C LEU A 148 -15.94 14.84 -2.41
N GLU A 149 -15.44 13.97 -3.28
CA GLU A 149 -16.14 12.76 -3.72
C GLU A 149 -16.40 11.80 -2.55
N ASN A 150 -15.43 11.67 -1.66
CA ASN A 150 -15.55 10.87 -0.44
C ASN A 150 -16.63 11.45 0.51
N LEU A 151 -16.65 12.77 0.73
CA LEU A 151 -17.65 13.46 1.54
C LEU A 151 -19.08 13.34 0.97
N GLU A 152 -19.21 13.36 -0.36
CA GLU A 152 -20.47 13.10 -1.04
C GLU A 152 -20.91 11.64 -0.86
N GLY A 153 -20.03 10.68 -1.13
CA GLY A 153 -20.37 9.26 -1.19
C GLY A 153 -20.57 8.58 0.17
N ARG A 154 -19.80 8.97 1.20
CA ARG A 154 -19.85 8.30 2.52
C ARG A 154 -20.71 9.01 3.55
N VAL A 155 -20.72 10.34 3.54
CA VAL A 155 -21.31 11.13 4.63
C VAL A 155 -22.58 11.86 4.19
N GLY A 156 -22.76 12.09 2.89
CA GLY A 156 -23.92 12.81 2.34
C GLY A 156 -24.01 14.27 2.79
N GLN A 157 -22.93 14.80 3.37
CA GLN A 157 -22.82 16.19 3.84
C GLN A 157 -22.59 17.18 2.69
N VAL A 158 -22.05 16.68 1.57
CA VAL A 158 -21.76 17.43 0.36
C VAL A 158 -22.58 16.85 -0.79
N ARG A 159 -23.02 17.70 -1.71
CA ARG A 159 -23.63 17.30 -2.99
C ARG A 159 -22.85 17.90 -4.13
N GLN A 160 -22.82 17.18 -5.25
CA GLN A 160 -22.22 17.63 -6.49
C GLN A 160 -23.28 17.85 -7.59
N SER A 161 -23.06 18.83 -8.45
CA SER A 161 -23.65 18.85 -9.79
C SER A 161 -22.77 19.61 -10.78
N VAL A 162 -22.56 19.03 -11.96
CA VAL A 162 -21.78 19.63 -13.06
C VAL A 162 -20.39 20.12 -12.61
N GLY A 163 -19.73 19.39 -11.69
CA GLY A 163 -18.40 19.74 -11.16
C GLY A 163 -18.38 20.84 -10.08
N TYR A 164 -19.54 21.26 -9.60
CA TYR A 164 -19.68 22.18 -8.47
C TYR A 164 -20.12 21.42 -7.23
N TYR A 165 -19.53 21.78 -6.09
CA TYR A 165 -19.79 21.16 -4.79
C TYR A 165 -20.35 22.19 -3.82
N TRP A 166 -21.26 21.75 -2.95
CA TRP A 166 -21.82 22.54 -1.87
C TRP A 166 -22.22 21.65 -0.70
N ARG A 167 -22.31 22.24 0.50
CA ARG A 167 -22.74 21.57 1.72
C ARG A 167 -24.25 21.59 1.86
N VAL A 168 -24.82 20.50 2.35
CA VAL A 168 -26.25 20.37 2.65
C VAL A 168 -26.49 20.75 4.11
N GLU A 169 -27.41 21.68 4.36
CA GLU A 169 -27.85 22.01 5.72
C GLU A 169 -28.60 20.81 6.32
N SER A 170 -28.18 20.39 7.53
CA SER A 170 -28.79 19.28 8.28
C SER A 170 -30.06 19.69 9.02
#